data_AF-A0A1S2IML9-F1
#
_entry.id   AF-A0A1S2IML9-F1
#
_cell.length_a   1.000
_cell.length_b   1.000
_cell.length_c   1.000
_cell.angle_alpha   90.00
_cell.angle_beta   90.00
_cell.angle_gamma   90.00
#
_symmetry.space_group_name_H-M   'P 1'
#
loop_
_entity.id
_entity.type
_entity.pdbx_description
1 polymer ?
#
loop_
_entity_poly.entity_id
_entity_poly.type
_entity_poly.pdbx_seq_one_letter_code
_entity_poly.pdbx_strand_id
1 'polypeptide(L)' 'MYTPTFWKDAAERAISTAAQAAIGVLTAGSIGLVDIDWASTGSIAGLAAVVSLLKSIVASGIGNGDASLVDTAGSGRHAA' A
#
# COMPACT_ATOMS: atom_id res chain seq x y z
N MET A 1 8.35 -7.39 -11.33
CA MET A 1 8.18 -6.01 -11.85
C MET A 1 7.79 -5.91 -13.33
N TYR A 2 8.19 -6.83 -14.22
CA TYR A 2 7.89 -6.69 -15.67
C TYR A 2 6.51 -7.20 -16.11
N THR A 3 5.73 -7.78 -15.20
CA THR A 3 4.38 -8.27 -15.48
C THR A 3 3.33 -7.16 -15.30
N PRO A 4 2.31 -7.07 -16.17
CA PRO A 4 1.22 -6.09 -16.02
C PRO A 4 0.43 -6.25 -14.72
N THR A 5 0.30 -7.47 -14.21
CA THR A 5 -0.39 -7.79 -12.96
C THR A 5 0.28 -7.13 -11.75
N PHE A 6 1.62 -7.15 -11.69
CA PHE A 6 2.36 -6.51 -10.61
C PHE A 6 2.08 -5.00 -10.51
N TRP A 7 2.07 -4.30 -11.63
CA TRP A 7 1.80 -2.86 -11.64
C TRP A 7 0.35 -2.53 -11.29
N LYS A 8 -0.60 -3.40 -11.66
CA LYS A 8 -2.00 -3.28 -11.25
C LYS A 8 -2.15 -3.41 -9.74
N ASP A 9 -1.54 -4.44 -9.15
CA ASP A 9 -1.61 -4.69 -7.71
C ASP A 9 -0.90 -3.58 -6.92
N ALA A 10 0.27 -3.11 -7.40
CA ALA A 10 0.99 -2.00 -6.79
C ALA A 10 0.18 -0.69 -6.85
N ALA A 11 -0.50 -0.41 -7.97
CA ALA A 11 -1.36 0.76 -8.11
C ALA A 11 -2.58 0.71 -7.18
N GLU A 12 -3.24 -0.45 -7.09
CA GLU A 12 -4.34 -0.66 -6.15
C GLU A 12 -3.89 -0.38 -4.71
N ARG A 13 -2.77 -0.97 -4.28
CA ARG A 13 -2.19 -0.74 -2.96
C ARG A 13 -1.83 0.73 -2.71
N ALA A 14 -1.31 1.42 -3.72
CA ALA A 14 -0.97 2.84 -3.60
C ALA A 14 -2.21 3.71 -3.41
N ILE A 15 -3.27 3.45 -4.18
CA ILE A 15 -4.54 4.17 -4.10
C ILE A 15 -5.22 3.89 -2.74
N SER A 16 -5.29 2.63 -2.31
CA SER A 16 -5.83 2.28 -1.00
C SER A 16 -5.07 2.95 0.14
N THR A 17 -3.74 3.03 0.03
CA THR A 17 -2.90 3.72 1.04
C THR A 17 -3.15 5.23 1.05
N ALA A 18 -3.27 5.86 -0.12
CA ALA A 18 -3.61 7.28 -0.21
C ALA A 18 -4.99 7.58 0.39
N ALA A 19 -6.00 6.76 0.08
CA ALA A 19 -7.34 6.90 0.65
C ALA A 19 -7.32 6.75 2.17
N GLN A 20 -6.62 5.75 2.70
CA GLN A 20 -6.51 5.54 4.14
C GLN A 20 -5.77 6.69 4.83
N ALA A 21 -4.70 7.21 4.21
CA ALA A 21 -3.97 8.36 4.74
C ALA A 21 -4.85 9.62 4.76
N ALA A 22 -5.61 9.88 3.68
CA ALA A 22 -6.56 10.98 3.63
C ALA A 22 -7.61 10.86 4.75
N ILE A 23 -8.23 9.68 4.91
CA ILE A 23 -9.20 9.43 5.99
C ILE A 23 -8.59 9.71 7.37
N GLY A 24 -7.34 9.31 7.59
CA GLY A 24 -6.63 9.58 8.84
C GLY A 24 -6.50 11.08 9.14
N VAL A 25 -6.13 11.88 8.13
CA VAL A 25 -6.02 13.34 8.28
C VAL A 25 -7.38 13.98 8.51
N LEU A 26 -8.39 13.58 7.73
CA LEU A 26 -9.76 14.13 7.82
C LEU A 26 -10.40 13.85 9.18
N THR A 27 -10.14 12.68 9.78
CA THR A 27 -10.71 12.29 11.07
C THR A 27 -9.97 12.86 12.27
N ALA A 28 -8.68 13.19 12.13
CA ALA A 28 -7.86 13.75 13.22
C ALA A 28 -8.29 15.17 13.66
N GLY A 29 -8.86 15.96 12.74
CA GLY A 29 -9.11 17.39 12.97
C GLY A 29 -10.51 17.76 13.46
N SER A 30 -11.52 16.88 13.36
CA SER A 30 -12.94 17.19 13.70
C SER A 30 -13.41 18.56 13.18
N ILE A 31 -13.08 18.90 11.93
CA ILE A 31 -13.47 20.14 11.26
C ILE A 31 -14.44 19.82 10.12
N GLY A 32 -15.35 20.74 9.80
CA GLY A 32 -16.33 20.54 8.72
C GLY A 32 -15.65 20.31 7.37
N LEU A 33 -16.32 19.61 6.44
CA LEU A 33 -15.78 19.25 5.12
C LEU A 33 -15.16 20.42 4.34
N VAL A 34 -15.68 21.64 4.52
CA VAL A 34 -15.22 22.85 3.84
C VAL A 34 -14.03 23.54 4.52
N ASP A 35 -13.80 23.27 5.80
CA ASP A 35 -12.71 23.87 6.58
C ASP A 35 -11.39 23.08 6.47
N ILE A 36 -11.43 21.95 5.75
CA ILE A 36 -10.30 21.05 5.58
C ILE A 36 -9.26 21.69 4.65
N ASP A 37 -8.00 21.70 5.09
CA ASP A 37 -6.87 22.02 4.22
C ASP A 37 -6.65 20.87 3.22
N TRP A 38 -7.31 20.98 2.07
CA TRP A 38 -7.21 20.01 0.98
C TRP A 38 -5.81 19.95 0.36
N ALA A 39 -5.02 21.02 0.45
CA ALA A 39 -3.65 21.03 -0.08
C ALA A 39 -2.73 20.15 0.78
N SER A 40 -2.78 20.32 2.11
CA SER A 40 -2.03 19.46 3.04
C SER A 40 -2.53 18.01 2.98
N THR A 41 -3.86 17.81 2.98
CA THR A 41 -4.45 16.47 2.91
C THR A 41 -4.03 15.72 1.64
N GLY A 42 -4.10 16.39 0.48
CA GLY A 42 -3.64 15.83 -0.79
C GLY A 42 -2.15 15.52 -0.80
N SER A 43 -1.32 16.37 -0.17
CA SER A 43 0.12 16.16 -0.04
C SER A 43 0.45 14.93 0.80
N ILE A 44 -0.24 14.74 1.94
CA ILE A 44 -0.05 13.58 2.81
C ILE A 44 -0.49 12.30 2.10
N ALA A 45 -1.67 12.31 1.46
CA ALA A 45 -2.17 11.18 0.70
C ALA A 45 -1.24 10.81 -0.48
N GLY A 46 -0.73 11.81 -1.19
CA GLY A 46 0.24 11.64 -2.28
C GLY A 46 1.55 11.02 -1.80
N LEU A 47 2.11 11.51 -0.69
CA LEU A 47 3.30 10.93 -0.07
C LEU A 47 3.07 9.46 0.31
N ALA A 48 1.91 9.16 0.89
CA ALA A 48 1.55 7.80 1.29
C ALA A 48 1.44 6.85 0.08
N ALA A 49 0.88 7.30 -1.05
CA ALA A 49 0.87 6.56 -2.31
C ALA A 49 2.29 6.29 -2.83
N VAL A 50 3.16 7.31 -2.88
CA VAL A 50 4.55 7.17 -3.34
C VAL A 50 5.30 6.15 -2.49
N VAL A 51 5.15 6.25 -1.17
CA VAL A 51 5.76 5.31 -0.21
C VAL A 51 5.23 3.88 -0.40
N SER A 52 3.94 3.71 -0.74
CA SER A 52 3.33 2.41 -1.03
C SER A 52 3.87 1.79 -2.33
N LEU A 53 4.04 2.60 -3.38
CA LEU A 53 4.67 2.17 -4.62
C LEU A 53 6.13 1.74 -4.39
N LEU A 54 6.92 2.56 -3.67
CA LEU A 54 8.30 2.22 -3.32
C LEU A 54 8.37 0.91 -2.53
N LYS A 55 7.49 0.71 -1.54
CA LYS A 55 7.38 -0.55 -0.81
C LYS A 55 7.07 -1.74 -1.72
N SER A 56 6.19 -1.55 -2.71
CA SER A 56 5.85 -2.60 -3.67
C SER A 56 7.06 -2.97 -4.56
N ILE A 57 7.85 -1.98 -4.96
CA ILE A 57 9.11 -2.20 -5.71
C ILE A 57 10.11 -2.98 -4.85
N VAL A 58 10.35 -2.53 -3.61
CA VAL A 58 11.26 -3.20 -2.67
C VAL A 58 10.81 -4.64 -2.42
N ALA A 59 9.52 -4.88 -2.17
CA ALA A 59 8.97 -6.22 -1.96
C ALA A 59 9.19 -7.14 -3.18
N SER A 60 9.10 -6.59 -4.39
CA SER A 60 9.32 -7.36 -5.63
C SER A 60 10.76 -7.85 -5.83
N GLY A 61 11.74 -7.23 -5.18
CA GLY A 61 13.13 -7.68 -5.18
C GLY A 61 13.45 -8.69 -4.07
N ILE A 62 12.55 -8.87 -3.10
CA ILE A 62 12.77 -9.66 -1.88
C ILE A 62 11.89 -10.93 -1.86
N GLY A 63 10.88 -11.08 -2.74
CA GLY A 63 10.04 -12.28 -2.79
C GLY A 63 9.27 -12.51 -4.10
N ASN A 64 8.91 -13.77 -4.35
CA ASN A 64 8.22 -14.28 -5.56
C ASN A 64 6.73 -13.89 -5.68
N GLY A 65 6.28 -12.81 -5.04
CA GLY A 65 4.89 -12.35 -5.07
C GLY A 65 4.02 -12.78 -3.89
N ASP A 66 4.51 -13.67 -3.02
CA ASP A 66 3.89 -13.96 -1.72
C ASP A 66 4.39 -12.99 -0.64
N ALA A 67 3.61 -12.82 0.44
CA ALA A 67 4.05 -12.04 1.58
C ALA A 67 5.41 -12.56 2.08
N SER A 68 6.39 -11.67 2.20
CA SER A 68 7.79 -11.97 2.59
C SER A 68 7.96 -12.74 3.91
N LEU A 69 6.88 -12.90 4.70
CA LEU A 69 6.83 -13.65 5.96
C LEU A 69 6.14 -15.01 5.85
N VAL A 70 5.65 -15.40 4.68
CA VAL A 70 5.13 -16.75 4.47
C VAL A 70 6.32 -17.63 4.13
N ASP A 71 6.80 -18.34 5.14
CA ASP A 71 7.76 -19.41 4.97
C ASP A 71 7.07 -20.60 4.29
N THR A 72 7.26 -20.77 2.98
CA THR A 72 6.76 -21.94 2.24
C THR A 72 7.53 -23.23 2.60
N ALA A 73 8.46 -23.20 3.58
CA ALA A 73 9.17 -24.40 4.06
C ALA A 73 8.29 -25.41 4.84
N GLY A 74 6.96 -25.23 4.89
CA GLY A 74 6.02 -26.17 5.50
C GLY A 74 5.39 -27.22 4.57
N SER A 75 5.54 -27.11 3.24
CA SER A 75 4.83 -27.97 2.27
C SER A 75 5.43 -29.39 2.08
N GLY A 76 6.17 -29.89 3.07
CA GLY A 76 6.88 -31.19 3.02
C GLY A 76 6.33 -32.29 3.95
N ARG A 77 5.22 -32.07 4.67
CA ARG A 77 4.72 -33.02 5.69
C ARG A 77 3.28 -33.48 5.46
N HIS A 78 2.93 -33.87 4.24
CA HIS A 78 1.72 -34.66 3.99
C HIS A 78 2.00 -35.70 2.89
N ALA A 79 2.92 -36.62 3.18
CA ALA A 79 2.96 -37.94 2.58
C ALA A 79 2.87 -38.94 3.74
N ALA A 80 1.64 -39.36 4.03
CA ALA A 80 1.31 -40.52 4.84
C ALA A 80 0.50 -41.46 3.95
#